data_AF-A0A7K2XIH3-F1
#
_entry.id   AF-A0A7K2XIH3-F1
#
_cell.length_a   1.000
_cell.length_b   1.000
_cell.length_c   1.000
_cell.angle_alpha   90.00
_cell.angle_beta   90.00
_cell.angle_gamma   90.00
#
_symmetry.space_group_name_H-M   'P 1'
#
loop_
_entity.id
_entity.type
_entity.pdbx_description
1 polymer ?
#
loop_
_entity_poly.entity_id
_entity_poly.type
_entity_poly.pdbx_seq_one_letter_code
_entity_poly.pdbx_strand_id
1 'polypeptide(L)'
;MDETFNAAGTALCCAAAIRLGGAVQVLTTRSGLLDHYSPIMAGLENITAFLGGRGLDDDLLGSAFAESWSLDARYPAELTGHSFVKEWSSLVFGTVVLTRPKQQDITSAQTMEFALKAAASWPTAVRIGSFDSLVRFEAACQQEAGARMKEGGLPALWKLTEDRSKQYRQTTEQLIG
;
A
#
# COMPACT_ATOMS: atom_id res chain seq x y z
N MET A 1 15.39 2.20 25.06
CA MET A 1 14.96 3.38 24.29
C MET A 1 13.48 3.14 24.03
N ASP A 2 12.60 3.95 24.61
CA ASP A 2 11.15 3.76 24.48
C ASP A 2 10.80 4.07 23.01
N GLU A 3 10.58 3.04 22.19
CA GLU A 3 10.27 3.23 20.77
C GLU A 3 8.93 3.94 20.65
N THR A 4 9.04 5.24 20.40
CA THR A 4 7.90 6.13 20.21
C THR A 4 7.29 5.80 18.86
N PHE A 5 5.99 5.51 18.84
CA PHE A 5 5.24 5.23 17.62
C PHE A 5 5.53 6.30 16.54
N ASN A 6 6.10 5.88 15.41
CA ASN A 6 6.44 6.77 14.30
C ASN A 6 5.21 7.03 13.42
N ALA A 7 4.32 7.91 13.88
CA ALA A 7 3.08 8.23 13.18
C ALA A 7 3.31 8.70 11.72
N ALA A 8 4.33 9.53 11.48
CA ALA A 8 4.62 10.04 10.14
C ALA A 8 5.11 8.92 9.20
N GLY A 9 6.01 8.05 9.67
CA GLY A 9 6.47 6.89 8.93
C GLY A 9 5.34 5.91 8.61
N THR A 10 4.48 5.62 9.59
CA THR A 10 3.30 4.77 9.41
C THR A 10 2.32 5.37 8.41
N ALA A 11 2.09 6.69 8.47
CA ALA A 11 1.23 7.38 7.51
C ALA A 11 1.75 7.28 6.07
N LEU A 12 3.06 7.43 5.87
CA LEU A 12 3.67 7.28 4.55
C LEU A 12 3.55 5.85 4.03
N CYS A 13 3.78 4.83 4.88
CA CYS A 13 3.62 3.42 4.50
C CYS A 13 2.17 3.10 4.13
N CYS A 14 1.22 3.57 4.94
CA CYS A 14 -0.21 3.42 4.67
C CYS A 14 -0.62 4.11 3.36
N ALA A 15 -0.11 5.32 3.10
CA ALA A 15 -0.31 6.01 1.82
C ALA A 15 0.19 5.17 0.64
N ALA A 16 1.40 4.62 0.72
CA ALA A 16 1.96 3.77 -0.33
C ALA A 16 1.12 2.51 -0.54
N ALA A 17 0.70 1.85 0.54
CA ALA A 17 -0.16 0.66 0.49
C ALA A 17 -1.49 0.96 -0.21
N ILE A 18 -2.14 2.08 0.10
CA ILE A 18 -3.40 2.50 -0.54
C ILE A 18 -3.19 2.88 -2.02
N ARG A 19 -2.10 3.58 -2.35
CA ARG A 19 -1.77 3.94 -3.74
C ARG A 19 -1.62 2.70 -4.62
N LEU A 20 -0.71 1.81 -4.25
CA LEU A 20 -0.46 0.57 -4.98
C LEU A 20 -1.67 -0.38 -4.91
N GLY A 21 -2.45 -0.29 -3.83
CA GLY A 21 -3.71 -1.01 -3.65
C GLY A 21 -4.71 -0.74 -4.77
N GLY A 22 -4.66 0.44 -5.39
CA GLY A 22 -5.41 0.72 -6.61
C GLY A 22 -5.13 -0.31 -7.72
N ALA A 23 -3.86 -0.60 -8.00
CA ALA A 23 -3.52 -1.63 -8.98
C ALA A 23 -3.97 -3.03 -8.53
N VAL A 24 -3.78 -3.36 -7.25
CA VAL A 24 -4.20 -4.68 -6.70
C VAL A 24 -5.71 -4.86 -6.74
N GLN A 25 -6.50 -3.81 -6.54
CA GLN A 25 -7.96 -3.86 -6.67
C GLN A 25 -8.37 -4.40 -8.04
N VAL A 26 -7.76 -3.88 -9.11
CA VAL A 26 -8.07 -4.27 -10.48
C VAL A 26 -7.65 -5.72 -10.74
N LEU A 27 -6.44 -6.09 -10.32
CA LEU A 27 -5.92 -7.46 -10.45
C LEU A 27 -6.79 -8.48 -9.71
N THR A 28 -7.16 -8.19 -8.47
CA THR A 28 -7.97 -9.09 -7.62
C THR A 28 -9.43 -9.15 -8.06
N THR A 29 -9.99 -8.05 -8.56
CA THR A 29 -11.34 -8.06 -9.17
C THR A 29 -11.37 -9.03 -10.35
N ARG A 30 -10.38 -8.96 -11.25
CA ARG A 30 -10.34 -9.83 -12.43
C ARG A 30 -10.11 -11.30 -12.10
N SER A 31 -9.39 -11.58 -11.01
CA SER A 31 -9.08 -12.94 -10.56
C SER A 31 -10.11 -13.50 -9.57
N GLY A 32 -11.21 -12.80 -9.29
CA GLY A 32 -12.24 -13.26 -8.34
C GLY A 32 -11.79 -13.28 -6.88
N LEU A 33 -10.80 -12.45 -6.52
CA LEU A 33 -10.21 -12.35 -5.17
C LEU A 33 -10.54 -11.03 -4.47
N LEU A 34 -11.54 -10.29 -4.94
CA LEU A 34 -11.93 -8.99 -4.37
C LEU A 34 -12.34 -9.10 -2.89
N ASP A 35 -12.94 -10.21 -2.49
CA ASP A 35 -13.35 -10.47 -1.10
C ASP A 35 -12.16 -10.63 -0.15
N HIS A 36 -10.97 -10.96 -0.67
CA HIS A 36 -9.71 -11.00 0.09
C HIS A 36 -9.02 -9.64 0.12
N TYR A 37 -9.15 -8.84 -0.95
CA TYR A 37 -8.64 -7.48 -1.01
C TYR A 37 -9.41 -6.51 -0.08
N SER A 38 -10.73 -6.67 0.01
CA SER A 38 -11.59 -5.70 0.70
C SER A 38 -11.29 -5.57 2.21
N PRO A 39 -11.09 -6.67 2.98
CA PRO A 39 -10.70 -6.57 4.39
C PRO A 39 -9.34 -5.92 4.60
N ILE A 40 -8.39 -6.10 3.66
CA ILE A 40 -7.10 -5.42 3.71
C ILE A 40 -7.29 -3.90 3.66
N MET A 41 -8.10 -3.42 2.72
CA MET A 41 -8.38 -1.99 2.59
C MET A 41 -9.12 -1.43 3.79
N ALA A 42 -10.09 -2.18 4.35
CA ALA A 42 -10.76 -1.79 5.59
C ALA A 42 -9.77 -1.61 6.75
N GLY A 43 -8.75 -2.47 6.85
CA GLY A 43 -7.66 -2.30 7.80
C GLY A 43 -6.83 -1.05 7.55
N LEU A 44 -6.45 -0.77 6.29
CA LEU A 44 -5.70 0.45 5.95
C LEU A 44 -6.51 1.74 6.21
N GLU A 45 -7.82 1.71 5.97
CA GLU A 45 -8.74 2.80 6.31
C GLU A 45 -8.84 3.00 7.82
N ASN A 46 -8.89 1.92 8.59
CA ASN A 46 -8.84 1.96 10.06
C ASN A 46 -7.51 2.57 10.56
N ILE A 47 -6.37 2.22 9.96
CA ILE A 47 -5.07 2.85 10.28
C ILE A 47 -5.09 4.35 9.94
N THR A 48 -5.65 4.71 8.79
CA THR A 48 -5.81 6.11 8.37
C THR A 48 -6.63 6.91 9.38
N ALA A 49 -7.74 6.34 9.85
CA ALA A 49 -8.60 6.93 10.87
C ALA A 49 -7.88 7.06 12.22
N PHE A 50 -7.13 6.04 12.62
CA PHE A 50 -6.30 6.05 13.84
C PHE A 50 -5.25 7.16 13.81
N LEU A 51 -4.55 7.32 12.68
CA LEU A 51 -3.59 8.41 12.48
C LEU A 51 -4.27 9.79 12.56
N GLY A 52 -5.56 9.88 12.23
CA GLY A 52 -6.41 11.06 12.41
C GLY A 52 -6.95 11.25 13.84
N GLY A 53 -6.54 10.43 14.80
CA GLY A 53 -6.92 10.54 16.21
C GLY A 53 -8.12 9.70 16.64
N ARG A 54 -8.64 8.81 15.78
CA ARG A 54 -9.65 7.82 16.19
C ARG A 54 -9.01 6.63 16.91
N GLY A 55 -9.84 5.84 17.58
CA GLY A 55 -9.41 4.55 18.12
C GLY A 55 -9.09 3.56 17.00
N LEU A 56 -8.18 2.63 17.30
CA LEU A 56 -7.80 1.53 16.40
C LEU A 56 -8.73 0.34 16.65
N ASP A 57 -9.37 -0.17 15.60
CA ASP A 57 -10.16 -1.41 15.68
C ASP A 57 -9.26 -2.64 15.45
N ASP A 58 -9.09 -3.46 16.48
CA ASP A 58 -8.21 -4.64 16.44
C ASP A 58 -8.74 -5.77 15.56
N ASP A 59 -10.06 -5.90 15.37
CA ASP A 59 -10.65 -6.94 14.53
C ASP A 59 -10.43 -6.62 13.05
N LEU A 60 -10.55 -5.35 12.68
CA LEU A 60 -10.20 -4.89 11.33
C LEU A 60 -8.70 -5.07 11.04
N LEU A 61 -7.83 -4.81 12.01
CA LEU A 61 -6.40 -5.07 11.86
C LEU A 61 -6.07 -6.56 11.78
N GLY A 62 -6.70 -7.40 12.60
CA GLY A 62 -6.52 -8.85 12.55
C GLY A 62 -6.95 -9.43 11.19
N SER A 63 -8.06 -8.94 10.65
CA SER A 63 -8.55 -9.33 9.32
C SER A 63 -7.59 -8.89 8.22
N ALA A 64 -7.13 -7.64 8.22
CA ALA A 64 -6.17 -7.14 7.23
C ALA A 64 -4.81 -7.85 7.32
N PHE A 65 -4.36 -8.18 8.53
CA PHE A 65 -3.17 -8.99 8.76
C PHE A 65 -3.30 -10.38 8.12
N ALA A 66 -4.38 -11.11 8.44
CA ALA A 66 -4.61 -12.46 7.92
C ALA A 66 -4.75 -12.49 6.40
N GLU A 67 -5.51 -11.54 5.84
CA GLU A 67 -5.73 -11.47 4.40
C GLU A 67 -4.47 -11.05 3.64
N SER A 68 -3.71 -10.05 4.13
CA SER A 68 -2.43 -9.67 3.50
C SER A 68 -1.44 -10.83 3.47
N TRP A 69 -1.38 -11.64 4.53
CA TRP A 69 -0.55 -12.84 4.58
C TRP A 69 -0.98 -13.90 3.57
N SER A 70 -2.29 -14.08 3.37
CA SER A 70 -2.81 -15.17 2.53
C SER A 70 -2.99 -14.79 1.06
N LEU A 71 -3.06 -13.50 0.72
CA LEU A 71 -3.36 -13.04 -0.63
C LEU A 71 -2.32 -13.49 -1.66
N ASP A 72 -1.03 -13.50 -1.31
CA ASP A 72 0.04 -14.02 -2.19
C ASP A 72 -0.21 -15.49 -2.58
N ALA A 73 -0.51 -16.33 -1.59
CA ALA A 73 -0.79 -17.74 -1.82
C ALA A 73 -2.08 -18.01 -2.60
N ARG A 74 -3.04 -17.06 -2.55
CA ARG A 74 -4.33 -17.15 -3.26
C ARG A 74 -4.24 -16.61 -4.68
N TYR A 75 -3.38 -15.63 -4.93
CA TYR A 75 -3.21 -15.04 -6.25
C TYR A 75 -2.42 -15.99 -7.15
N PRO A 76 -3.02 -16.57 -8.21
CA PRO A 76 -2.36 -17.62 -9.00
C PRO A 76 -1.03 -17.14 -9.60
N ALA A 77 0.00 -17.98 -9.49
CA ALA A 77 1.38 -17.63 -9.88
C ALA A 77 1.53 -17.38 -11.39
N GLU A 78 0.64 -17.95 -12.19
CA GLU A 78 0.56 -17.79 -13.63
C GLU A 78 -0.09 -16.47 -14.07
N LEU A 79 -0.77 -15.75 -13.17
CA LEU A 79 -1.41 -14.48 -13.50
C LEU A 79 -0.41 -13.31 -13.50
N THR A 80 -0.56 -12.45 -14.49
CA THR A 80 0.17 -11.20 -14.62
C THR A 80 0.06 -10.36 -13.35
N GLY A 81 1.20 -9.96 -12.79
CA GLY A 81 1.24 -9.14 -11.58
C GLY A 81 1.30 -9.93 -10.27
N HIS A 82 1.43 -11.26 -10.29
CA HIS A 82 1.62 -12.07 -9.07
C HIS A 82 2.73 -11.52 -8.16
N SER A 83 3.93 -11.29 -8.68
CA SER A 83 5.04 -10.72 -7.91
C SER A 83 4.74 -9.30 -7.39
N PHE A 84 3.96 -8.50 -8.12
CA PHE A 84 3.52 -7.18 -7.65
C PHE A 84 2.57 -7.31 -6.45
N VAL A 85 1.57 -8.21 -6.53
CA VAL A 85 0.60 -8.47 -5.45
C VAL A 85 1.32 -8.98 -4.20
N LYS A 86 2.28 -9.90 -4.35
CA LYS A 86 3.09 -10.42 -3.25
C LYS A 86 3.84 -9.33 -2.47
N GLU A 87 4.56 -8.48 -3.19
CA GLU A 87 5.34 -7.41 -2.57
C GLU A 87 4.41 -6.34 -1.96
N TRP A 88 3.27 -6.06 -2.59
CA TRP A 88 2.24 -5.19 -2.01
C TRP A 88 1.66 -5.77 -0.72
N SER A 89 1.38 -7.06 -0.67
CA SER A 89 0.94 -7.74 0.55
C SER A 89 1.97 -7.63 1.67
N SER A 90 3.26 -7.70 1.35
CA SER A 90 4.36 -7.50 2.31
C SER A 90 4.41 -6.06 2.85
N LEU A 91 4.16 -5.06 1.98
CA LEU A 91 4.01 -3.66 2.38
C LEU A 91 2.82 -3.46 3.34
N VAL A 92 1.67 -4.07 3.05
CA VAL A 92 0.48 -4.01 3.92
C VAL A 92 0.79 -4.65 5.26
N PHE A 93 1.38 -5.85 5.27
CA PHE A 93 1.78 -6.55 6.48
C PHE A 93 2.65 -5.66 7.36
N GLY A 94 3.72 -5.09 6.79
CA GLY A 94 4.61 -4.18 7.52
C GLY A 94 3.86 -2.95 8.03
N THR A 95 2.93 -2.40 7.26
CA THR A 95 2.10 -1.25 7.66
C THR A 95 1.21 -1.57 8.85
N VAL A 96 0.57 -2.75 8.88
CA VAL A 96 -0.24 -3.20 10.02
C VAL A 96 0.63 -3.39 11.25
N VAL A 97 1.79 -4.03 11.12
CA VAL A 97 2.73 -4.25 12.24
C VAL A 97 3.22 -2.94 12.85
N LEU A 98 3.45 -1.89 12.04
CA LEU A 98 3.87 -0.57 12.54
C LEU A 98 2.87 0.09 13.51
N THR A 99 1.62 -0.36 13.55
CA THR A 99 0.64 0.11 14.55
C THR A 99 0.86 -0.50 15.94
N ARG A 100 1.71 -1.53 16.03
CA ARG A 100 2.05 -2.28 17.25
C ARG A 100 3.57 -2.26 17.52
N PRO A 101 4.18 -1.08 17.75
CA PRO A 101 5.64 -0.92 17.83
C PRO A 101 6.30 -1.74 18.95
N LYS A 102 5.56 -2.08 20.03
CA LYS A 102 6.10 -2.89 21.14
C LYS A 102 6.27 -4.38 20.81
N GLN A 103 5.87 -4.82 19.62
CA GLN A 103 5.80 -6.24 19.29
C GLN A 103 6.84 -6.68 18.25
N GLN A 104 7.43 -5.78 17.44
CA GLN A 104 8.37 -6.16 16.38
C GLN A 104 9.36 -5.04 15.98
N ASP A 105 10.56 -5.44 15.55
CA ASP A 105 11.67 -4.56 15.12
C ASP A 105 11.56 -4.07 13.65
N ILE A 106 10.34 -3.95 13.09
CA ILE A 106 10.18 -3.44 11.72
C ILE A 106 10.08 -1.92 11.72
N THR A 107 10.92 -1.27 10.91
CA THR A 107 10.91 0.19 10.77
C THR A 107 10.06 0.62 9.57
N SER A 108 9.53 1.85 9.63
CA SER A 108 8.80 2.42 8.49
C SER A 108 9.66 2.54 7.23
N ALA A 109 10.98 2.70 7.38
CA ALA A 109 11.90 2.73 6.25
C ALA A 109 11.97 1.38 5.54
N GLN A 110 12.15 0.29 6.30
CA GLN A 110 12.13 -1.08 5.76
C GLN A 110 10.77 -1.42 5.14
N THR A 111 9.67 -1.05 5.80
CA THR A 111 8.32 -1.26 5.25
C THR A 111 8.14 -0.52 3.92
N MET A 112 8.65 0.70 3.78
CA MET A 112 8.56 1.47 2.54
C MET A 112 9.34 0.84 1.36
N GLU A 113 10.40 0.09 1.63
CA GLU A 113 11.14 -0.62 0.56
C GLU A 113 10.24 -1.62 -0.20
N PHE A 114 9.25 -2.22 0.46
CA PHE A 114 8.29 -3.12 -0.20
C PHE A 114 7.45 -2.40 -1.25
N ALA A 115 7.17 -1.10 -1.10
CA ALA A 115 6.48 -0.34 -2.14
C ALA A 115 7.33 -0.23 -3.42
N LEU A 116 8.64 -0.02 -3.29
CA LEU A 116 9.56 0.01 -4.44
C LEU A 116 9.76 -1.39 -5.04
N LYS A 117 9.85 -2.43 -4.22
CA LYS A 117 9.91 -3.83 -4.68
C LYS A 117 8.66 -4.21 -5.45
N ALA A 118 7.49 -3.85 -4.96
CA ALA A 118 6.23 -4.04 -5.66
C ALA A 118 6.25 -3.33 -7.02
N ALA A 119 6.57 -2.04 -7.04
CA ALA A 119 6.68 -1.29 -8.29
C ALA A 119 7.72 -1.87 -9.28
N ALA A 120 8.80 -2.48 -8.78
CA ALA A 120 9.83 -3.14 -9.59
C ALA A 120 9.38 -4.49 -10.17
N SER A 121 8.50 -5.18 -9.45
CA SER A 121 7.87 -6.43 -9.87
C SER A 121 6.75 -6.23 -10.90
N TRP A 122 6.50 -5.00 -11.34
CA TRP A 122 5.51 -4.73 -12.37
C TRP A 122 5.95 -5.33 -13.72
N PRO A 123 5.07 -6.07 -14.41
CA PRO A 123 5.50 -6.98 -15.49
C PRO A 123 5.82 -6.29 -16.82
N THR A 124 5.40 -5.04 -17.03
CA THR A 124 5.49 -4.36 -18.32
C THR A 124 5.90 -2.89 -18.19
N ALA A 125 6.30 -2.26 -19.29
CA ALA A 125 6.46 -0.81 -19.31
C ALA A 125 5.11 -0.12 -19.08
N VAL A 126 5.13 1.02 -18.40
CA VAL A 126 3.93 1.82 -18.14
C VAL A 126 4.08 3.21 -18.74
N ARG A 127 2.96 3.92 -18.88
CA ARG A 127 2.98 5.33 -19.24
C ARG A 127 2.08 6.12 -18.30
N ILE A 128 2.67 6.63 -17.22
CA ILE A 128 1.98 7.51 -16.27
C ILE A 128 2.58 8.90 -16.39
N GLY A 129 1.90 9.80 -17.11
CA GLY A 129 2.46 11.12 -17.42
C GLY A 129 3.78 11.01 -18.18
N SER A 130 4.87 11.48 -17.56
CA SER A 130 6.24 11.40 -18.09
C SER A 130 7.02 10.14 -17.67
N PHE A 131 6.43 9.26 -16.86
CA PHE A 131 7.11 8.07 -16.35
C PHE A 131 6.86 6.87 -17.25
N ASP A 132 7.96 6.18 -17.60
CA ASP A 132 8.03 4.96 -18.40
C ASP A 132 8.14 3.67 -17.55
N SER A 133 8.25 3.83 -16.23
CA SER A 133 8.50 2.77 -15.26
C SER A 133 7.74 3.03 -13.96
N LEU A 134 7.09 2.00 -13.41
CA LEU A 134 6.41 2.11 -12.10
C LEU A 134 7.38 2.36 -10.95
N VAL A 135 8.62 1.86 -11.01
CA VAL A 135 9.62 2.13 -9.96
C VAL A 135 9.94 3.61 -9.91
N ARG A 136 10.18 4.23 -11.06
CA ARG A 136 10.48 5.67 -11.15
C ARG A 136 9.27 6.50 -10.71
N PHE A 137 8.08 6.07 -11.10
CA PHE A 137 6.84 6.71 -10.67
C PHE A 137 6.61 6.59 -9.16
N GLU A 138 6.79 5.42 -8.56
CA GLU A 138 6.60 5.22 -7.13
C GLU A 138 7.65 5.97 -6.32
N ALA A 139 8.92 5.99 -6.75
CA ALA A 139 9.95 6.79 -6.11
C ALA A 139 9.57 8.30 -6.09
N ALA A 140 9.02 8.81 -7.19
CA ALA A 140 8.50 10.18 -7.23
C ALA A 140 7.28 10.37 -6.32
N CYS A 141 6.37 9.39 -6.27
CA CYS A 141 5.22 9.41 -5.36
C CYS A 141 5.64 9.45 -3.89
N GLN A 142 6.67 8.70 -3.50
CA GLN A 142 7.19 8.69 -2.12
C GLN A 142 7.81 10.04 -1.74
N GLN A 143 8.59 10.63 -2.65
CA GLN A 143 9.15 11.97 -2.44
C GLN A 143 8.06 13.02 -2.29
N GLU A 144 7.06 13.02 -3.19
CA GLU A 144 5.94 13.96 -3.13
C GLU A 144 5.10 13.74 -1.85
N ALA A 145 4.83 12.48 -1.47
CA ALA A 145 4.12 12.16 -0.24
C ALA A 145 4.84 12.70 1.01
N GLY A 146 6.17 12.55 1.06
CA GLY A 146 6.99 13.13 2.12
C GLY A 146 6.91 14.66 2.16
N ALA A 147 6.91 15.32 1.00
CA ALA A 147 6.75 16.77 0.91
C ALA A 147 5.35 17.22 1.37
N ARG A 148 4.29 16.58 0.87
CA ARG A 148 2.90 16.88 1.27
C ARG A 148 2.66 16.69 2.75
N MET A 149 3.22 15.62 3.33
CA MET A 149 3.13 15.36 4.75
C MET A 149 3.78 16.47 5.58
N LYS A 150 4.91 17.04 5.12
CA LYS A 150 5.58 18.17 5.79
C LYS A 150 4.82 19.49 5.66
N GLU A 151 4.24 19.76 4.49
CA GLU A 151 3.61 21.05 4.18
C GLU A 151 2.15 21.14 4.65
N GLY A 152 1.39 20.06 4.53
CA GLY A 152 -0.06 20.05 4.77
C GLY A 152 -0.56 18.89 5.62
N GLY A 153 0.35 18.09 6.20
CA GLY A 153 0.02 16.99 7.10
C GLY A 153 -0.81 15.86 6.44
N LEU A 154 -1.54 15.14 7.28
CA LEU A 154 -2.35 13.98 6.88
C LEU A 154 -3.40 14.32 5.79
N PRO A 155 -4.16 15.44 5.87
CA PRO A 155 -5.15 15.75 4.83
C PRO A 155 -4.54 15.89 3.43
N ALA A 156 -3.38 16.55 3.33
CA ALA A 156 -2.68 16.71 2.06
C ALA A 156 -2.13 15.37 1.54
N LEU A 157 -1.61 14.53 2.44
CA LEU A 157 -1.13 13.18 2.11
C LEU A 157 -2.26 12.30 1.56
N TRP A 158 -3.43 12.30 2.20
CA TRP A 158 -4.56 11.45 1.79
C TRP A 158 -5.17 11.90 0.46
N LYS A 159 -5.28 13.20 0.22
CA LYS A 159 -5.69 13.73 -1.07
C LYS A 159 -4.76 13.26 -2.20
N LEU A 160 -3.44 13.40 -2.01
CA LEU A 160 -2.46 12.90 -2.99
C LEU A 160 -2.58 11.39 -3.18
N THR A 161 -2.77 10.64 -2.09
CA THR A 161 -2.90 9.18 -2.11
C THR A 161 -4.07 8.72 -2.96
N GLU A 162 -5.22 9.36 -2.83
CA GLU A 162 -6.41 9.05 -3.64
C GLU A 162 -6.15 9.30 -5.14
N ASP A 163 -5.56 10.45 -5.48
CA ASP A 163 -5.25 10.81 -6.87
C ASP A 163 -4.26 9.82 -7.49
N ARG A 164 -3.22 9.42 -6.76
CA ARG A 164 -2.24 8.44 -7.24
C ARG A 164 -2.81 7.03 -7.30
N SER A 165 -3.68 6.63 -6.37
CA SER A 165 -4.37 5.34 -6.41
C SER A 165 -5.23 5.20 -7.68
N LYS A 166 -5.91 6.29 -8.11
CA LYS A 166 -6.61 6.34 -9.41
C LYS A 166 -5.69 6.10 -10.60
N GLN A 167 -4.49 6.69 -10.59
CA GLN A 167 -3.52 6.49 -11.67
C GLN A 167 -3.00 5.04 -11.73
N TYR A 168 -2.75 4.41 -10.58
CA TYR A 168 -2.42 2.99 -10.52
C TYR A 168 -3.54 2.13 -11.09
N ARG A 169 -4.81 2.38 -10.71
CA ARG A 169 -5.98 1.67 -11.29
C ARG A 169 -6.02 1.76 -12.81
N GLN A 170 -5.98 2.98 -13.35
CA GLN A 170 -6.05 3.21 -14.79
C GLN A 170 -4.91 2.53 -15.55
N THR A 171 -3.71 2.54 -14.97
CA THR A 171 -2.54 1.86 -15.56
C THR A 171 -2.73 0.34 -15.57
N THR A 172 -3.27 -0.23 -14.50
CA THR A 172 -3.57 -1.65 -14.44
C THR A 172 -4.69 -2.06 -15.38
N GLU A 173 -5.77 -1.27 -15.48
CA GLU A 173 -6.87 -1.49 -16.42
C GLU A 173 -6.34 -1.60 -17.87
N GLN A 174 -5.42 -0.72 -18.26
CA GLN A 174 -4.76 -0.78 -19.57
C GLN A 174 -3.88 -2.02 -19.77
N LEU A 175 -3.26 -2.54 -18.71
CA LEU A 175 -2.47 -3.77 -18.76
C LEU A 175 -3.36 -4.99 -19.02
N ILE A 176 -4.54 -5.01 -18.39
CA ILE A 176 -5.40 -6.18 -18.42
C ILE A 176 -6.32 -6.21 -19.64
N GLY A 177 -6.72 -5.05 -20.19
CA GLY A 177 -7.61 -4.96 -21.36
C GLY A 177 -9.07 -5.07 -20.98
#